data_AF-A0AAV5LDH5-F1
#
_entry.id   AF-A0AAV5LDH5-F1
#
_cell.length_a   1.000
_cell.length_b   1.000
_cell.length_c   1.000
_cell.angle_alpha   90.00
_cell.angle_beta   90.00
_cell.angle_gamma   90.00
#
_symmetry.space_group_name_H-M   'P 1'
#
loop_
_entity.id
_entity.type
_entity.pdbx_description
1 polymer ?
#
loop_
_entity_poly.entity_id
_entity_poly.type
_entity_poly.pdbx_seq_one_letter_code
_entity_poly.pdbx_strand_id
1 'polypeptide(L)'
;MEGKIAQDKITGTNGVSTIPLLTPYKMGNFNLSHRIVLAPLTRQRSYGNVPQPHAILYYSQRTSKGGLLIAEATGVSDTAQGYPETPGIWTKEQVQAWKPIVDAVHAKGGIFFCQIWHVGRVSNTSECFSQTLYIH
;
A
#
# COMPACT_ATOMS: atom_id res chain seq x y z
N MET A 1 7.02 -6.35 52.73
CA MET A 1 6.97 -5.48 51.53
C MET A 1 6.34 -6.31 50.43
N GLU A 2 5.01 -6.40 50.44
CA GLU A 2 4.24 -7.23 49.51
C GLU A 2 3.62 -6.33 48.44
N GLY A 3 3.92 -6.65 47.18
CA GLY A 3 3.39 -5.96 46.00
C GLY A 3 1.90 -6.25 45.85
N LYS A 4 1.10 -5.18 45.81
CA LYS A 4 -0.34 -5.26 45.48
C LYS A 4 -0.50 -5.52 43.99
N ILE A 5 -0.87 -6.75 43.65
CA ILE A 5 -1.48 -7.09 42.37
C ILE A 5 -2.92 -6.57 42.44
N ALA A 6 -3.24 -5.54 41.67
CA ALA A 6 -4.60 -5.07 41.52
C ALA A 6 -5.38 -6.07 40.68
N GLN A 7 -6.26 -6.81 41.34
CA GLN A 7 -7.28 -7.65 40.72
C GLN A 7 -8.37 -6.75 40.14
N ASP A 8 -8.31 -6.51 38.83
CA ASP A 8 -9.43 -5.90 38.12
C ASP A 8 -10.57 -6.92 38.04
N LYS A 9 -11.62 -6.63 38.80
CA LYS A 9 -12.89 -7.33 38.84
C LYS A 9 -13.56 -7.25 37.46
N ILE A 10 -13.72 -8.40 36.80
CA ILE A 10 -14.66 -8.56 35.69
C ILE A 10 -16.02 -8.94 36.28
N THR A 11 -16.88 -7.94 36.54
CA THR A 11 -18.32 -8.14 36.77
C THR A 11 -19.06 -8.02 35.43
N GLY A 12 -19.90 -9.02 35.13
CA GLY A 12 -20.47 -9.24 33.80
C GLY A 12 -21.65 -8.35 33.41
N THR A 13 -21.56 -7.86 32.17
CA THR A 13 -22.61 -7.78 31.14
C THR A 13 -21.90 -7.86 29.78
N ASN A 14 -21.76 -9.05 29.17
CA ASN A 14 -21.21 -9.34 27.81
C ASN A 14 -20.39 -8.21 27.14
N GLY A 15 -19.35 -7.73 27.83
CA GLY A 15 -18.59 -6.55 27.43
C GLY A 15 -17.50 -6.96 26.47
N VAL A 16 -17.77 -6.87 25.16
CA VAL A 16 -16.72 -6.99 24.15
C VAL A 16 -15.68 -5.93 24.48
N SER A 17 -14.52 -6.35 24.99
CA SER A 17 -13.34 -5.49 25.13
C SER A 17 -13.07 -4.90 23.75
N THR A 18 -13.32 -3.59 23.59
CA THR A 18 -13.12 -2.91 22.32
C THR A 18 -11.64 -2.85 22.05
N ILE A 19 -11.16 -3.67 21.11
CA ILE A 19 -9.75 -3.68 20.71
C ILE A 19 -9.42 -2.30 20.10
N PRO A 20 -8.49 -1.51 20.69
CA PRO A 20 -8.21 -0.15 20.21
C PRO A 20 -7.87 -0.07 18.72
N LEU A 21 -7.23 -1.11 18.19
CA LEU A 21 -6.84 -1.23 16.79
C LEU A 21 -8.03 -1.32 15.82
N LEU A 22 -9.17 -1.85 16.28
CA LEU A 22 -10.40 -1.99 15.49
C LEU A 22 -11.35 -0.79 15.63
N THR A 23 -10.95 0.24 16.38
CA THR A 23 -11.74 1.46 16.53
C THR A 23 -11.61 2.36 15.30
N PRO A 24 -12.69 3.07 14.92
CA PRO A 24 -12.62 4.02 13.81
C PRO A 24 -11.67 5.19 14.10
N TYR A 25 -11.16 5.79 13.03
CA TYR A 25 -10.24 6.93 13.11
C TYR A 25 -10.46 7.90 11.95
N LYS A 26 -10.53 9.20 12.24
CA LYS A 26 -10.66 10.25 11.22
C LYS A 26 -9.27 10.73 10.81
N MET A 27 -8.87 10.45 9.59
CA MET A 27 -7.61 10.89 8.99
C MET A 27 -7.88 11.99 7.96
N GLY A 28 -7.82 13.25 8.38
CA GLY A 28 -8.15 14.40 7.51
C GLY A 28 -9.59 14.31 6.99
N ASN A 29 -9.74 14.15 5.68
CA ASN A 29 -11.05 14.01 5.01
C ASN A 29 -11.54 12.56 4.92
N PHE A 30 -10.75 11.59 5.40
CA PHE A 30 -11.05 10.17 5.31
C PHE A 30 -11.49 9.60 6.66
N ASN A 31 -12.57 8.82 6.67
CA ASN A 31 -13.03 8.11 7.86
C ASN A 31 -12.61 6.63 7.74
N LEU A 32 -11.66 6.21 8.56
CA LEU A 32 -11.20 4.82 8.64
C LEU A 32 -12.10 4.04 9.60
N SER A 33 -12.47 2.82 9.21
CA SER A 33 -13.23 1.89 10.07
C SER A 33 -12.34 1.26 11.15
N HIS A 34 -11.02 1.19 10.91
CA HIS A 34 -10.03 0.61 11.81
C HIS A 34 -8.66 1.25 11.60
N ARG A 35 -7.74 1.01 12.53
CA ARG A 35 -6.37 1.55 12.52
C ARG A 35 -5.33 0.61 11.92
N ILE A 36 -5.75 -0.49 11.31
CA ILE A 36 -4.88 -1.40 10.56
C ILE A 36 -4.63 -0.81 9.18
N VAL A 37 -3.36 -0.63 8.82
CA VAL A 37 -2.92 -0.04 7.56
C VAL A 37 -2.03 -1.03 6.82
N LEU A 38 -2.24 -1.19 5.51
CA LEU A 38 -1.28 -1.88 4.66
C LEU A 38 -0.12 -0.93 4.35
N ALA A 39 1.06 -1.23 4.89
CA ALA A 39 2.29 -0.50 4.61
C ALA A 39 2.67 -0.59 3.12
N PRO A 40 3.45 0.37 2.58
CA PRO A 40 4.00 0.26 1.24
C PRO A 40 4.98 -0.92 1.18
N LEU A 41 4.71 -1.88 0.31
CA LEU A 41 5.50 -3.11 0.18
C LEU A 41 5.86 -3.34 -1.29
N THR A 42 7.09 -3.01 -1.69
CA THR A 42 7.61 -3.31 -3.02
C THR A 42 7.66 -4.82 -3.25
N ARG A 43 6.99 -5.29 -4.31
CA ARG A 43 6.90 -6.73 -4.61
C ARG A 43 7.70 -7.19 -5.81
N GLN A 44 8.22 -6.27 -6.63
CA GLN A 44 8.96 -6.56 -7.87
C GLN A 44 8.17 -7.52 -8.77
N ARG A 45 6.96 -7.09 -9.18
CA ARG A 45 6.06 -7.85 -10.05
C ARG A 45 5.36 -6.96 -11.06
N SER A 46 5.96 -5.84 -11.40
CA SER A 46 5.47 -4.89 -12.41
C SER A 46 6.41 -4.93 -13.60
N TYR A 47 6.24 -5.95 -14.45
CA TYR A 47 7.09 -6.16 -15.64
C TYR A 47 7.09 -4.92 -16.54
N GLY A 48 8.27 -4.47 -16.94
CA GLY A 48 8.43 -3.24 -17.73
C GLY A 48 7.90 -1.97 -17.04
N ASN A 49 7.91 -1.95 -15.70
CA ASN A 49 7.36 -0.88 -14.88
C ASN A 49 5.84 -0.69 -14.99
N VAL A 50 5.14 -1.64 -15.63
CA VAL A 50 3.69 -1.61 -15.80
C VAL A 50 3.03 -2.50 -14.73
N PRO A 51 2.10 -1.95 -13.93
CA PRO A 51 1.30 -2.76 -13.01
C PRO A 51 0.58 -3.90 -13.73
N GLN A 52 0.60 -5.09 -13.13
CA GLN A 52 0.07 -6.31 -13.75
C GLN A 52 -1.32 -6.69 -13.22
N PRO A 53 -2.12 -7.49 -13.95
CA PRO A 53 -3.46 -7.89 -13.52
C PRO A 53 -3.49 -8.60 -12.15
N HIS A 54 -2.44 -9.32 -11.77
CA HIS A 54 -2.38 -9.97 -10.45
C HIS A 54 -2.34 -8.97 -9.29
N ALA A 55 -1.92 -7.72 -9.53
CA ALA A 55 -1.94 -6.67 -8.53
C ALA A 55 -3.38 -6.32 -8.12
N ILE A 56 -4.33 -6.41 -9.05
CA ILE A 56 -5.76 -6.23 -8.79
C ILE A 56 -6.21 -7.22 -7.70
N LEU A 57 -5.92 -8.50 -7.90
CA LEU A 57 -6.24 -9.55 -6.92
C LEU A 57 -5.50 -9.32 -5.60
N TYR A 58 -4.21 -8.97 -5.66
CA TYR A 58 -3.37 -8.73 -4.48
C TYR A 58 -3.92 -7.63 -3.56
N TYR A 59 -4.24 -6.45 -4.12
CA TYR A 59 -4.78 -5.32 -3.35
C TYR A 59 -6.23 -5.57 -2.95
N SER A 60 -7.04 -6.17 -3.83
CA SER A 60 -8.41 -6.55 -3.51
C SER A 60 -8.48 -7.50 -2.31
N GLN A 61 -7.63 -8.53 -2.24
CA GLN A 61 -7.59 -9.46 -1.10
C GLN A 61 -7.24 -8.77 0.23
N ARG A 62 -6.46 -7.69 0.19
CA ARG A 62 -6.01 -6.94 1.38
C ARG A 62 -6.92 -5.77 1.74
N THR A 63 -7.96 -5.55 0.94
CA THR A 63 -8.88 -4.44 1.16
C THR A 63 -10.04 -4.87 2.06
N SER A 64 -10.19 -4.13 3.15
CA SER A 64 -11.34 -4.12 4.04
C SER A 64 -12.08 -2.78 3.92
N LYS A 65 -13.37 -2.78 4.27
CA LYS A 65 -14.22 -1.57 4.23
C LYS A 65 -13.70 -0.51 5.19
N GLY A 66 -13.33 0.66 4.68
CA GLY A 66 -12.73 1.77 5.44
C GLY A 66 -11.32 1.47 5.95
N GLY A 67 -10.63 0.50 5.37
CA GLY A 67 -9.20 0.27 5.60
C GLY A 67 -8.34 1.17 4.73
N LEU A 68 -7.18 1.58 5.26
CA LEU A 68 -6.18 2.35 4.50
C LEU A 68 -5.13 1.40 3.90
N LEU A 69 -4.88 1.55 2.61
CA LEU A 69 -3.84 0.86 1.89
C LEU A 69 -2.87 1.88 1.29
N ILE A 70 -1.57 1.60 1.40
CA ILE A 70 -0.53 2.36 0.72
C ILE A 70 0.07 1.43 -0.33
N ALA A 71 0.02 1.84 -1.59
CA ALA A 71 0.58 1.10 -2.71
C ALA A 71 2.10 0.99 -2.58
N GLU A 72 2.65 0.01 -3.28
CA GLU A 72 4.09 -0.15 -3.41
C GLU A 72 4.78 1.09 -4.01
N ALA A 73 6.09 1.18 -3.81
CA ALA A 73 6.90 2.29 -4.29
C ALA A 73 6.77 2.44 -5.80
N THR A 74 6.18 3.56 -6.23
CA THR A 74 5.82 3.83 -7.62
C THR A 74 6.70 4.95 -8.16
N GLY A 75 7.50 4.64 -9.18
CA GLY A 75 8.45 5.58 -9.78
C GLY A 75 7.75 6.76 -10.47
N VAL A 76 8.28 7.97 -10.29
CA VAL A 76 7.78 9.22 -10.92
C VAL A 76 8.30 9.51 -12.31
N SER A 77 9.42 8.89 -12.67
CA SER A 77 10.12 9.12 -13.92
C SER A 77 11.01 7.92 -14.22
N ASP A 78 11.49 7.85 -15.45
CA ASP A 78 12.47 6.85 -15.85
C ASP A 78 13.72 6.88 -14.94
N THR A 79 14.22 8.08 -14.63
CA THR A 79 15.37 8.30 -13.72
C THR A 79 15.09 7.98 -12.25
N ALA A 80 13.83 7.76 -11.87
CA ALA A 80 13.44 7.50 -10.48
C ALA A 80 13.62 6.02 -10.09
N GLN A 81 13.96 5.18 -11.07
CA GLN A 81 14.02 3.73 -10.96
C GLN A 81 15.34 3.27 -10.31
N GLY A 82 15.25 2.27 -9.43
CA GLY A 82 16.42 1.70 -8.74
C GLY A 82 16.31 0.21 -8.43
N TYR A 83 15.15 -0.41 -8.68
CA TYR A 83 14.98 -1.85 -8.61
C TYR A 83 14.27 -2.34 -9.88
N PRO A 84 14.55 -3.55 -10.38
CA PRO A 84 13.80 -4.11 -11.49
C PRO A 84 12.33 -4.33 -11.09
N GLU A 85 11.45 -4.27 -12.08
CA GLU A 85 10.03 -4.66 -11.96
C GLU A 85 9.21 -3.92 -10.88
N THR A 86 9.58 -2.68 -10.53
CA THR A 86 8.72 -1.81 -9.70
C THR A 86 7.81 -0.96 -10.58
N PRO A 87 6.57 -0.70 -10.15
CA PRO A 87 5.63 0.04 -10.98
C PRO A 87 6.04 1.49 -11.15
N GLY A 88 5.64 2.08 -12.27
CA GLY A 88 5.72 3.50 -12.56
C GLY A 88 4.36 4.19 -12.59
N ILE A 89 4.37 5.52 -12.68
CA ILE A 89 3.16 6.34 -12.94
C ILE A 89 3.43 7.52 -13.89
N TRP A 90 4.50 7.47 -14.69
CA TRP A 90 4.87 8.56 -15.61
C TRP A 90 4.36 8.39 -17.04
N THR A 91 4.03 7.15 -17.45
CA THR A 91 3.47 6.88 -18.78
C THR A 91 1.94 6.74 -18.74
N LYS A 92 1.28 7.04 -19.85
CA LYS A 92 -0.17 6.83 -19.98
C LYS A 92 -0.57 5.37 -19.79
N GLU A 93 0.27 4.45 -20.25
CA GLU A 93 0.08 3.00 -20.11
C GLU A 93 0.08 2.58 -18.64
N GLN A 94 1.08 3.02 -17.86
CA GLN A 94 1.15 2.78 -16.43
C GLN A 94 -0.08 3.31 -15.69
N VAL A 95 -0.53 4.52 -16.04
CA VAL A 95 -1.75 5.11 -15.47
C VAL A 95 -2.98 4.27 -15.82
N GLN A 96 -3.11 3.77 -17.06
CA GLN A 96 -4.23 2.89 -17.41
C GLN A 96 -4.18 1.56 -16.65
N ALA A 97 -2.99 1.01 -16.44
CA ALA A 97 -2.80 -0.22 -15.67
C ALA A 97 -3.13 -0.06 -14.17
N TRP A 98 -2.93 1.12 -13.60
CA TRP A 98 -3.29 1.43 -12.21
C TRP A 98 -4.80 1.54 -11.97
N LYS A 99 -5.56 2.06 -12.94
CA LYS A 99 -7.02 2.26 -12.81
C LYS A 99 -7.78 1.04 -12.30
N PRO A 100 -7.70 -0.16 -12.93
CA PRO A 100 -8.45 -1.32 -12.47
C PRO A 100 -8.03 -1.79 -11.06
N ILE A 101 -6.80 -1.53 -10.65
CA ILE A 101 -6.33 -1.84 -9.29
C ILE A 101 -7.01 -0.91 -8.28
N VAL A 102 -7.04 0.39 -8.56
CA VAL A 102 -7.69 1.40 -7.74
C VAL A 102 -9.20 1.14 -7.64
N ASP A 103 -9.82 0.83 -8.78
CA ASP A 103 -11.25 0.51 -8.85
C ASP A 103 -11.60 -0.71 -7.98
N ALA A 104 -10.77 -1.75 -8.00
CA ALA A 104 -10.98 -2.95 -7.18
C ALA A 104 -10.86 -2.67 -5.67
N VAL A 105 -10.00 -1.74 -5.26
CA VAL A 105 -9.89 -1.31 -3.85
C VAL A 105 -11.09 -0.47 -3.45
N HIS A 106 -11.49 0.49 -4.28
CA HIS A 106 -12.65 1.35 -4.04
C HIS A 106 -13.98 0.56 -4.05
N ALA A 107 -14.11 -0.47 -4.89
CA ALA A 107 -15.27 -1.36 -4.91
C ALA A 107 -15.49 -2.07 -3.56
N LYS A 108 -14.42 -2.29 -2.78
CA LYS A 108 -14.49 -2.84 -1.42
C LYS A 108 -14.60 -1.77 -0.33
N GLY A 109 -14.66 -0.50 -0.71
CA GLY A 109 -14.72 0.64 0.20
C GLY A 109 -13.41 0.92 0.93
N GLY A 110 -12.27 0.46 0.38
CA GLY A 110 -10.95 0.81 0.88
C GLY A 110 -10.52 2.22 0.47
N ILE A 111 -9.60 2.80 1.22
CA ILE A 111 -8.94 4.05 0.89
C ILE A 111 -7.53 3.71 0.40
N PHE A 112 -7.17 4.19 -0.78
CA PHE A 112 -5.92 3.79 -1.43
C PHE A 112 -5.03 4.99 -1.75
N PHE A 113 -3.79 4.92 -1.30
CA PHE A 113 -2.78 5.97 -1.49
C PHE A 113 -1.62 5.40 -2.32
N CYS A 114 -1.14 6.15 -3.32
CA CYS A 114 0.04 5.77 -4.09
C CYS A 114 1.31 6.33 -3.41
N GLN A 115 2.28 5.46 -3.11
CA GLN A 115 3.58 5.92 -2.64
C GLN A 115 4.43 6.38 -3.83
N ILE A 116 4.50 7.70 -4.00
CA ILE A 116 5.35 8.33 -5.02
C ILE A 116 6.82 8.21 -4.58
N TRP A 117 7.67 7.64 -5.44
CA TRP A 117 9.04 7.27 -5.10
C TRP A 117 10.08 7.73 -6.13
N HIS A 118 11.27 8.09 -5.62
CA HIS A 118 12.47 8.36 -6.40
C HIS A 118 13.69 7.85 -5.63
N VAL A 119 14.51 7.00 -6.24
CA VAL A 119 15.64 6.33 -5.55
C VAL A 119 16.84 7.25 -5.28
N GLY A 120 16.99 8.28 -6.12
CA GLY A 120 18.15 9.18 -6.06
C GLY A 120 19.46 8.40 -6.22
N ARG A 121 20.36 8.54 -5.26
CA ARG A 121 21.68 7.90 -5.28
C ARG A 121 21.66 6.38 -5.09
N VAL A 122 20.51 5.80 -4.71
CA VAL A 122 20.33 4.35 -4.57
C VAL A 122 19.89 3.73 -5.91
N SER A 123 20.19 4.40 -7.03
CA SER A 123 20.12 3.83 -8.37
C SER A 123 21.47 3.22 -8.74
N ASN A 124 21.46 2.20 -9.60
CA ASN A 124 22.66 1.69 -10.24
C ASN A 124 22.73 2.25 -11.67
N THR A 125 23.94 2.56 -12.17
CA THR A 125 24.15 3.01 -13.55
C THR A 125 23.59 2.03 -14.57
N SER A 126 23.54 0.72 -14.26
CA SER A 126 22.92 -0.29 -15.12
C SER A 126 21.41 -0.12 -15.28
N GLU A 127 20.68 0.26 -14.23
CA GLU A 127 19.22 0.44 -14.27
C GLU A 127 18.83 1.74 -15.00
N CYS A 128 19.65 2.79 -14.85
CA CYS A 128 19.50 4.05 -15.58
C CYS A 128 19.75 3.89 -17.10
N PHE A 129 20.64 2.97 -17.50
CA PHE A 129 20.99 2.75 -18.92
C PHE A 129 20.29 1.57 -19.60
N SER A 130 19.73 0.59 -18.86
CA SER A 130 19.15 -0.62 -19.45
C SER A 130 17.89 -0.34 -20.29
N GLN A 131 17.13 0.71 -20.00
CA GLN A 131 15.96 1.09 -20.82
C GLN A 131 16.34 1.71 -22.18
N THR A 132 17.59 2.14 -22.39
CA THR A 132 18.02 2.66 -23.70
C THR A 132 18.45 1.54 -24.67
N LEU A 133 18.68 0.31 -24.20
CA LEU A 133 19.27 -0.77 -25.01
C LEU A 133 18.31 -1.90 -25.45
N TYR A 134 17.00 -1.74 -25.30
CA TYR A 134 15.97 -2.68 -25.78
C TYR A 134 15.21 -2.19 -27.03
N ILE A 135 15.88 -1.41 -27.88
CA ILE A 135 15.42 -1.09 -29.24
C ILE A 135 16.42 -1.71 -30.21
N HIS A 136 16.29 -3.01 -30.51
CA HIS A 136 16.78 -3.65 -31.73
C HIS A 136 15.68 -4.58 -32.24
#